data_AF-A0A0U1DHC1-F1
#
_entry.id   AF-A0A0U1DHC1-F1
#
_cell.length_a   1.000
_cell.length_b   1.000
_cell.length_c   1.000
_cell.angle_alpha   90.00
_cell.angle_beta   90.00
_cell.angle_gamma   90.00
#
_symmetry.space_group_name_H-M   'P 1'
#
loop_
_entity.id
_entity.type
_entity.pdbx_description
1 polymer ?
#
loop_
_entity_poly.entity_id
_entity_poly.type
_entity_poly.pdbx_seq_one_letter_code
_entity_poly.pdbx_strand_id
1 'polypeptide(L)'
;MSPCSVTTNHGKASNHVIDKGVRLLAQLSHFWEWLASVVGMSVSVLPDAYGTGSWIADYATVGPPVAADIATVSSGWDAVLSAELHGAATAMDCKVEELLLAALGRTVARTIGEGTLVVDVATGPQGAGVRRVAVPCLGRRGLSGVELLAAARRGVDSADHPSADVSLSYGGGSATARSPHALAVQVQGETEATMCLQWRFDSRRFDHGTVQELAEQFPLALIEVTSG
;
A
#
# COMPACT_ATOMS: atom_id res chain seq x y z
N MET A 1 10.90 30.99 59.96
CA MET A 1 12.30 31.10 59.50
C MET A 1 12.54 30.08 58.40
N SER A 2 12.61 30.52 57.15
CA SER A 2 13.40 29.85 56.11
C SER A 2 14.87 30.31 56.23
N PRO A 3 15.85 29.58 55.64
CA PRO A 3 16.35 29.99 54.32
C PRO A 3 16.80 28.86 53.34
N CYS A 4 16.77 29.22 52.04
CA CYS A 4 17.66 28.94 50.87
C CYS A 4 18.25 27.53 50.63
N SER A 5 17.96 26.81 49.52
CA SER A 5 18.32 26.98 48.08
C SER A 5 19.80 26.74 47.71
N VAL A 6 20.09 25.77 46.82
CA VAL A 6 20.79 25.88 45.50
C VAL A 6 20.85 24.52 44.76
N THR A 7 20.63 24.61 43.44
CA THR A 7 20.58 23.69 42.28
C THR A 7 21.88 22.94 41.90
N THR A 8 21.80 21.86 41.09
CA THR A 8 22.39 21.78 39.71
C THR A 8 21.81 20.60 38.88
N ASN A 9 21.59 20.86 37.58
CA ASN A 9 21.12 20.02 36.47
C ASN A 9 21.91 18.74 36.16
N HIS A 10 21.24 17.75 35.56
CA HIS A 10 21.77 17.07 34.37
C HIS A 10 20.65 16.55 33.44
N GLY A 11 20.32 17.36 32.43
CA GLY A 11 19.61 16.91 31.23
C GLY A 11 20.61 16.26 30.28
N LYS A 12 20.47 14.95 30.03
CA LYS A 12 21.22 14.25 28.97
C LYS A 12 20.54 12.93 28.60
N ALA A 13 19.39 13.00 27.93
CA ALA A 13 18.78 11.80 27.32
C ALA A 13 18.09 12.06 25.96
N SER A 14 17.81 13.31 25.60
CA SER A 14 16.96 13.61 24.43
C SER A 14 17.71 13.78 23.10
N ASN A 15 19.04 13.81 23.09
CA ASN A 15 19.81 14.15 21.87
C ASN A 15 20.21 12.94 21.01
N HIS A 16 20.05 11.69 21.50
CA HIS A 16 20.53 10.52 20.76
C HIS A 16 19.48 9.88 19.83
N VAL A 17 18.18 10.10 20.10
CA VAL A 17 17.07 9.57 19.28
C VAL A 17 16.82 10.46 18.05
N ILE A 18 17.01 11.78 18.20
CA ILE A 18 16.79 12.76 17.13
C ILE A 18 17.87 12.65 16.03
N ASP A 19 19.11 12.27 16.39
CA ASP A 19 20.22 12.13 15.44
C ASP A 19 20.05 10.94 14.46
N LYS A 20 19.31 9.89 14.84
CA LYS A 20 19.04 8.74 13.95
C LYS A 20 17.92 9.01 12.94
N GLY A 21 16.88 9.74 13.33
CA GLY A 21 15.75 10.08 12.45
C GLY A 21 16.16 11.01 11.30
N VAL A 22 17.01 12.00 11.58
CA VAL A 22 17.48 12.96 10.57
C VAL A 22 18.43 12.30 9.55
N ARG A 23 19.23 11.30 9.97
CA ARG A 23 20.11 10.55 9.06
C ARG A 23 19.34 9.62 8.11
N LEU A 24 18.22 9.04 8.56
CA LEU A 24 17.36 8.22 7.70
C LEU A 24 16.66 9.08 6.63
N LEU A 25 16.19 10.27 7.00
CA LEU A 25 15.58 11.22 6.07
C LEU A 25 16.57 11.78 5.04
N ALA A 26 17.83 12.02 5.43
CA ALA A 26 18.88 12.48 4.53
C ALA A 26 19.40 11.39 3.57
N GLN A 27 19.38 10.11 3.97
CA GLN A 27 19.68 9.00 3.06
C GLN A 27 18.54 8.73 2.07
N LEU A 28 17.28 8.94 2.49
CA LEU A 28 16.11 8.85 1.61
C LEU A 28 16.13 9.97 0.55
N SER A 29 16.58 11.19 0.86
CA SER A 29 16.63 12.28 -0.12
C SER A 29 17.60 12.04 -1.29
N HIS A 30 18.73 11.36 -1.05
CA HIS A 30 19.68 11.04 -2.12
C HIS A 30 19.20 9.90 -3.05
N PHE A 31 18.27 9.07 -2.58
CA PHE A 31 17.62 8.05 -3.41
C PHE A 31 16.62 8.68 -4.40
N TRP A 32 15.90 9.72 -3.98
CA TRP A 32 14.94 10.45 -4.83
C TRP A 32 15.58 11.21 -6.00
N GLU A 33 16.81 11.74 -5.85
CA GLU A 33 17.53 12.41 -6.95
C GLU A 33 17.97 11.44 -8.07
N TRP A 34 18.17 10.16 -7.73
CA TRP A 34 18.59 9.14 -8.69
C TRP A 34 17.42 8.61 -9.54
N LEU A 35 16.21 8.49 -8.96
CA LEU A 35 14.99 8.05 -9.67
C LEU A 35 14.43 9.13 -10.63
N ALA A 36 14.54 10.41 -10.28
CA ALA A 36 14.08 11.50 -11.15
C ALA A 36 14.86 11.60 -12.49
N SER A 37 16.07 11.03 -12.55
CA SER A 37 16.90 11.03 -13.77
C SER A 37 16.49 9.97 -14.80
N VAL A 38 15.70 8.95 -14.41
CA VAL A 38 15.35 7.81 -15.27
C VAL A 38 13.93 7.93 -15.88
N VAL A 39 13.11 8.89 -15.45
CA VAL A 39 11.76 9.11 -15.98
C VAL A 39 11.82 9.86 -17.32
N GLY A 40 12.15 9.12 -18.38
CA GLY A 40 12.33 9.67 -19.72
C GLY A 40 12.06 8.69 -20.85
N MET A 41 11.16 7.72 -20.69
CA MET A 41 10.61 6.96 -21.81
C MET A 41 9.11 6.69 -21.59
N SER A 42 8.26 7.61 -22.06
CA SER A 42 6.85 7.32 -22.27
C SER A 42 6.71 6.42 -23.49
N VAL A 43 6.42 5.13 -23.27
CA VAL A 43 5.91 4.25 -24.32
C VAL A 43 4.40 4.43 -24.37
N SER A 44 3.90 5.03 -25.44
CA SER A 44 2.47 5.00 -25.75
C SER A 44 2.09 3.59 -26.19
N VAL A 45 1.51 2.79 -25.29
CA VAL A 45 0.90 1.51 -25.66
C VAL A 45 -0.46 1.80 -26.30
N LEU A 46 -0.60 1.38 -27.55
CA LEU A 46 -1.87 1.37 -28.29
C LEU A 46 -2.91 0.50 -27.56
N PRO A 47 -4.21 0.80 -27.67
CA PRO A 47 -5.24 -0.02 -27.05
C PRO A 47 -5.29 -1.38 -27.74
N ASP A 48 -4.84 -2.44 -27.05
CA ASP A 48 -5.02 -3.80 -27.52
C ASP A 48 -6.51 -4.14 -27.54
N ALA A 49 -7.03 -4.27 -28.76
CA ALA A 49 -8.42 -4.55 -29.05
C ALA A 49 -8.77 -6.03 -28.83
N TYR A 50 -8.42 -6.61 -27.67
CA TYR A 50 -9.00 -7.84 -27.10
C TYR A 50 -8.81 -7.78 -25.58
N GLY A 51 -9.74 -7.10 -24.90
CA GLY A 51 -9.63 -6.68 -23.50
C GLY A 51 -9.56 -7.82 -22.48
N THR A 52 -8.34 -8.26 -22.15
CA THR A 52 -8.05 -9.14 -21.00
C THR A 52 -6.80 -8.74 -20.20
N GLY A 53 -6.13 -7.65 -20.59
CA GLY A 53 -4.97 -7.10 -19.87
C GLY A 53 -5.39 -6.08 -18.82
N SER A 54 -4.85 -6.19 -17.61
CA SER A 54 -4.96 -5.15 -16.58
C SER A 54 -3.95 -4.05 -16.89
N TRP A 55 -4.34 -2.78 -16.81
CA TRP A 55 -3.47 -1.65 -17.15
C TRP A 55 -2.28 -1.47 -16.20
N ILE A 56 -2.32 -2.11 -15.03
CA ILE A 56 -1.21 -2.12 -14.08
C ILE A 56 -0.16 -3.22 -14.36
N ALA A 57 -0.44 -4.16 -15.27
CA ALA A 57 0.49 -5.23 -15.60
C ALA A 57 1.57 -4.74 -16.57
N ASP A 58 2.82 -5.18 -16.35
CA ASP A 58 3.96 -4.90 -17.23
C ASP A 58 3.82 -5.63 -18.57
N TYR A 59 3.23 -6.84 -18.56
CA TYR A 59 3.06 -7.67 -19.74
C TYR A 59 1.65 -8.26 -19.88
N ALA A 60 1.19 -8.35 -21.13
CA ALA A 60 0.00 -9.11 -21.46
C ALA A 60 0.31 -10.61 -21.52
N THR A 61 -0.55 -11.44 -20.92
CA THR A 61 -0.49 -12.91 -21.03
C THR A 61 -1.88 -13.52 -21.09
N VAL A 62 -1.98 -14.70 -21.68
CA VAL A 62 -3.24 -15.42 -21.90
C VAL A 62 -3.41 -16.52 -20.85
N GLY A 63 -4.63 -16.63 -20.31
CA GLY A 63 -4.99 -17.67 -19.36
C GLY A 63 -4.52 -17.42 -17.91
N PRO A 64 -5.02 -18.21 -16.95
CA PRO A 64 -4.72 -18.05 -15.53
C PRO A 64 -3.29 -18.52 -15.19
N PRO A 65 -2.64 -17.94 -14.16
CA PRO A 65 -1.33 -18.39 -13.69
C PRO A 65 -1.39 -19.78 -13.08
N VAL A 66 -0.36 -20.60 -13.32
CA VAL A 66 -0.08 -21.83 -12.55
C VAL A 66 0.71 -21.54 -11.28
N ALA A 67 0.80 -22.51 -10.37
CA ALA A 67 1.50 -22.32 -9.10
C ALA A 67 2.96 -21.91 -9.26
N ALA A 68 3.63 -22.41 -10.30
CA ALA A 68 5.02 -22.05 -10.63
C ALA A 68 5.17 -20.61 -11.17
N ASP A 69 4.10 -20.00 -11.67
CA ASP A 69 4.11 -18.62 -12.16
C ASP A 69 3.97 -17.60 -11.02
N ILE A 70 3.59 -18.05 -9.81
CA ILE A 70 3.33 -17.17 -8.68
C ILE A 70 4.61 -16.89 -7.90
N ALA A 71 4.99 -15.62 -7.88
CA ALA A 71 6.05 -15.09 -7.02
C ALA A 71 5.46 -14.34 -5.81
N THR A 72 6.27 -14.09 -4.79
CA THR A 72 5.86 -13.37 -3.58
C THR A 72 6.92 -12.36 -3.14
N VAL A 73 6.51 -11.14 -2.82
CA VAL A 73 7.29 -10.15 -2.07
C VAL A 73 6.64 -10.00 -0.70
N SER A 74 7.43 -10.14 0.37
CA SER A 74 6.95 -10.02 1.74
C SER A 74 7.70 -8.91 2.48
N SER A 75 6.99 -8.17 3.32
CA SER A 75 7.56 -7.19 4.24
C SER A 75 6.80 -7.22 5.57
N GLY A 76 7.44 -6.75 6.64
CA GLY A 76 6.83 -6.62 7.96
C GLY A 76 6.48 -5.17 8.27
N TRP A 77 5.36 -4.96 8.95
CA TRP A 77 5.04 -3.71 9.62
C TRP A 77 5.29 -3.88 11.11
N ASP A 78 5.99 -2.91 11.68
CA ASP A 78 6.26 -2.87 13.10
C ASP A 78 5.00 -2.52 13.92
N ALA A 79 5.16 -2.52 15.23
CA ALA A 79 4.10 -2.19 16.16
C ALA A 79 3.61 -0.75 16.04
N VAL A 80 4.46 0.17 15.59
CA VAL A 80 4.09 1.59 15.44
C VAL A 80 3.15 1.72 14.25
N LEU A 81 3.57 1.27 13.06
CA LEU A 81 2.73 1.37 11.87
C LEU A 81 1.42 0.58 12.00
N SER A 82 1.46 -0.58 12.67
CA SER A 82 0.27 -1.36 12.97
C SER A 82 -0.68 -0.61 13.92
N ALA A 83 -0.16 0.06 14.95
CA ALA A 83 -0.97 0.87 15.86
C ALA A 83 -1.53 2.12 15.18
N GLU A 84 -0.73 2.80 14.35
CA GLU A 84 -1.15 3.96 13.56
C GLU A 84 -2.34 3.61 12.65
N LEU A 85 -2.29 2.47 11.95
CA LEU A 85 -3.39 1.99 11.12
C LEU A 85 -4.70 1.84 11.90
N HIS A 86 -4.65 1.18 13.06
CA HIS A 86 -5.84 0.96 13.89
C HIS A 86 -6.34 2.24 14.58
N GLY A 87 -5.42 3.08 15.04
CA GLY A 87 -5.72 4.38 15.64
C GLY A 87 -6.41 5.30 14.63
N ALA A 88 -5.87 5.37 13.42
CA ALA A 88 -6.44 6.11 12.30
C ALA A 88 -7.83 5.59 11.92
N ALA A 89 -8.02 4.27 11.86
CA ALA A 89 -9.33 3.66 11.59
C ALA A 89 -10.38 4.10 12.61
N THR A 90 -10.00 4.12 13.90
CA THR A 90 -10.85 4.56 15.01
C THR A 90 -11.14 6.05 14.94
N ALA A 91 -10.12 6.88 14.70
CA ALA A 91 -10.24 8.33 14.67
C ALA A 91 -11.10 8.84 13.50
N MET A 92 -11.01 8.18 12.34
CA MET A 92 -11.74 8.55 11.12
C MET A 92 -13.08 7.84 10.96
N ASP A 93 -13.49 7.02 11.94
CA ASP A 93 -14.70 6.18 11.88
C ASP A 93 -14.79 5.42 10.54
N CYS A 94 -13.75 4.64 10.26
CA CYS A 94 -13.59 3.93 9.00
C CYS A 94 -13.11 2.49 9.21
N LYS A 95 -13.31 1.65 8.19
CA LYS A 95 -12.77 0.30 8.21
C LYS A 95 -11.30 0.34 7.82
N VAL A 96 -10.49 -0.55 8.38
CA VAL A 96 -9.07 -0.69 8.02
C VAL A 96 -8.91 -0.90 6.51
N GLU A 97 -9.78 -1.70 5.90
CA GLU A 97 -9.79 -1.94 4.46
C GLU A 97 -9.95 -0.64 3.65
N GLU A 98 -10.69 0.36 4.15
CA GLU A 98 -10.83 1.65 3.44
C GLU A 98 -9.51 2.44 3.44
N LEU A 99 -8.77 2.42 4.56
CA LEU A 99 -7.44 3.03 4.64
C LEU A 99 -6.43 2.29 3.74
N LEU A 100 -6.48 0.96 3.72
CA LEU A 100 -5.65 0.14 2.85
C LEU A 100 -5.96 0.38 1.37
N LEU A 101 -7.24 0.56 1.00
CA LEU A 101 -7.62 0.91 -0.37
C LEU A 101 -7.11 2.31 -0.78
N ALA A 102 -7.23 3.30 0.12
CA ALA A 102 -6.69 4.64 -0.14
C ALA A 102 -5.16 4.60 -0.31
N ALA A 103 -4.46 3.86 0.54
CA ALA A 103 -3.03 3.65 0.44
C ALA A 103 -2.66 2.90 -0.85
N LEU A 104 -3.43 1.87 -1.25
CA LEU A 104 -3.20 1.12 -2.49
C LEU A 104 -3.34 1.99 -3.73
N GLY A 105 -4.43 2.78 -3.81
CA GLY A 105 -4.64 3.71 -4.93
C GLY A 105 -3.51 4.72 -5.04
N ARG A 106 -3.03 5.23 -3.90
CA ARG A 106 -1.89 6.15 -3.82
C ARG A 106 -0.56 5.49 -4.19
N THR A 107 -0.36 4.24 -3.79
CA THR A 107 0.82 3.42 -4.12
C THR A 107 0.92 3.20 -5.62
N VAL A 108 -0.16 2.71 -6.24
CA VAL A 108 -0.24 2.50 -7.70
C VAL A 108 -0.01 3.82 -8.44
N ALA A 109 -0.59 4.92 -7.97
CA ALA A 109 -0.39 6.23 -8.58
C ALA A 109 1.07 6.70 -8.60
N ARG A 110 1.85 6.36 -7.57
CA ARG A 110 3.26 6.75 -7.45
C ARG A 110 4.19 5.83 -8.23
N THR A 111 3.86 4.54 -8.31
CA THR A 111 4.72 3.52 -8.93
C THR A 111 4.42 3.31 -10.41
N ILE A 112 3.14 3.28 -10.78
CA ILE A 112 2.67 2.91 -12.12
C ILE A 112 2.09 4.13 -12.83
N GLY A 113 1.20 4.85 -12.16
CA GLY A 113 0.56 6.05 -12.70
C GLY A 113 -0.91 6.19 -12.31
N GLU A 114 -1.51 7.28 -12.74
CA GLU A 114 -2.92 7.58 -12.45
C GLU A 114 -3.88 6.72 -13.28
N GLY A 115 -5.06 6.44 -12.71
CA GLY A 115 -6.06 5.56 -13.32
C GLY A 115 -7.17 5.17 -12.34
N THR A 116 -7.99 4.21 -12.74
CA THR A 116 -8.98 3.59 -11.85
C THR A 116 -8.59 2.14 -11.63
N LEU A 117 -8.32 1.76 -10.39
CA LEU A 117 -7.95 0.41 -9.99
C LEU A 117 -9.20 -0.34 -9.53
N VAL A 118 -9.52 -1.46 -10.18
CA VAL A 118 -10.62 -2.33 -9.74
C VAL A 118 -10.08 -3.35 -8.74
N VAL A 119 -10.57 -3.28 -7.50
CA VAL A 119 -10.07 -4.09 -6.38
C VAL A 119 -11.14 -5.02 -5.87
N ASP A 120 -10.84 -6.31 -5.82
CA ASP A 120 -11.64 -7.31 -5.10
C ASP A 120 -11.20 -7.37 -3.64
N VAL A 121 -12.05 -6.91 -2.75
CA VAL A 121 -11.81 -6.87 -1.30
C VAL A 121 -12.45 -8.09 -0.66
N ALA A 122 -11.63 -8.94 -0.02
CA ALA A 122 -12.16 -10.02 0.80
C ALA A 122 -12.93 -9.45 1.99
N THR A 123 -14.16 -9.91 2.18
CA THR A 123 -15.08 -9.46 3.23
C THR A 123 -15.66 -10.64 4.00
N GLY A 124 -16.00 -10.42 5.27
CA GLY A 124 -16.60 -11.44 6.14
C GLY A 124 -15.57 -12.38 6.79
N PRO A 125 -16.01 -13.17 7.79
CA PRO A 125 -15.13 -14.14 8.46
C PRO A 125 -14.57 -15.14 7.44
N GLN A 126 -13.27 -15.39 7.53
CA GLN A 126 -12.50 -16.24 6.60
C GLN A 126 -12.61 -15.88 5.10
N GLY A 127 -13.00 -14.64 4.75
CA GLY A 127 -13.09 -14.20 3.35
C GLY A 127 -14.27 -14.79 2.58
N ALA A 128 -15.38 -15.10 3.27
CA ALA A 128 -16.57 -15.73 2.68
C ALA A 128 -17.28 -14.88 1.60
N GLY A 129 -17.00 -13.58 1.51
CA GLY A 129 -17.52 -12.69 0.48
C GLY A 129 -16.42 -11.88 -0.20
N VAL A 130 -16.68 -11.43 -1.43
CA VAL A 130 -15.82 -10.50 -2.16
C VAL A 130 -16.63 -9.27 -2.55
N ARG A 131 -16.11 -8.09 -2.22
CA ARG A 131 -16.67 -6.80 -2.63
C ARG A 131 -15.74 -6.16 -3.66
N ARG A 132 -16.27 -5.85 -4.85
CA ARG A 132 -15.52 -5.22 -5.93
C ARG A 132 -15.67 -3.70 -5.89
N VAL A 133 -14.57 -2.98 -5.79
CA VAL A 133 -14.54 -1.52 -5.63
C VAL A 133 -13.61 -0.89 -6.67
N ALA A 134 -14.06 0.16 -7.36
CA ALA A 134 -13.17 1.01 -8.16
C ALA A 134 -12.49 2.07 -7.29
N VAL A 135 -11.17 2.09 -7.26
CA VAL A 135 -10.37 3.05 -6.48
C VAL A 135 -9.63 4.00 -7.43
N PRO A 136 -9.83 5.32 -7.33
CA PRO A 136 -9.03 6.29 -8.06
C PRO A 136 -7.55 6.27 -7.61
N CYS A 137 -6.64 6.07 -8.55
CA CYS A 137 -5.20 6.22 -8.37
C CYS A 137 -4.81 7.68 -8.60
N LEU A 138 -4.55 8.41 -7.52
CA LEU A 138 -4.28 9.85 -7.55
C LEU A 138 -2.80 10.13 -7.27
N GLY A 139 -2.08 10.67 -8.26
CA GLY A 139 -0.65 11.01 -8.20
C GLY A 139 -0.38 12.43 -7.74
N ARG A 140 -1.39 13.31 -7.81
CA ARG A 140 -1.31 14.71 -7.32
C ARG A 140 -0.72 14.82 -5.91
N ARG A 141 0.19 15.78 -5.72
CA ARG A 141 0.80 16.08 -4.42
C ARG A 141 -0.13 16.97 -3.58
N GLY A 142 0.06 16.96 -2.27
CA GLY A 142 -0.63 17.88 -1.35
C GLY A 142 -2.07 17.50 -0.99
N LEU A 143 -2.50 16.26 -1.29
CA LEU A 143 -3.76 15.76 -0.74
C LEU A 143 -3.57 15.38 0.72
N SER A 144 -4.54 15.76 1.54
CA SER A 144 -4.66 15.24 2.90
C SER A 144 -5.08 13.77 2.91
N GLY A 145 -4.80 13.08 4.01
CA GLY A 145 -5.25 11.71 4.23
C GLY A 145 -6.78 11.56 4.14
N VAL A 146 -7.52 12.55 4.65
CA VAL A 146 -8.99 12.60 4.55
C VAL A 146 -9.45 12.70 3.09
N GLU A 147 -8.79 13.48 2.23
CA GLU A 147 -9.13 13.57 0.81
C GLU A 147 -8.84 12.27 0.06
N LEU A 148 -7.73 11.59 0.39
CA LEU A 148 -7.39 10.28 -0.16
C LEU A 148 -8.43 9.22 0.25
N LEU A 149 -8.80 9.18 1.53
CA LEU A 149 -9.83 8.28 2.04
C LEU A 149 -11.20 8.57 1.40
N ALA A 150 -11.58 9.85 1.29
CA ALA A 150 -12.82 10.25 0.63
C ALA A 150 -12.85 9.91 -0.87
N ALA A 151 -11.70 9.88 -1.54
CA ALA A 151 -11.61 9.40 -2.91
C ALA A 151 -11.83 7.87 -3.00
N ALA A 152 -11.19 7.09 -2.12
CA ALA A 152 -11.36 5.64 -2.08
C ALA A 152 -12.79 5.21 -1.73
N ARG A 153 -13.44 5.93 -0.80
CA ARG A 153 -14.84 5.71 -0.38
C ARG A 153 -15.87 5.99 -1.45
N ARG A 154 -15.58 6.95 -2.35
CA ARG A 154 -16.43 7.25 -3.51
C ARG A 154 -16.37 6.17 -4.59
N GLY A 155 -15.48 5.19 -4.44
CA GLY A 155 -15.43 4.02 -5.29
C GLY A 155 -16.79 3.34 -5.38
N VAL A 156 -17.34 3.29 -6.59
CA VAL A 156 -18.62 2.64 -6.85
C VAL A 156 -18.45 1.13 -6.86
N ASP A 157 -19.48 0.42 -6.43
CA ASP A 157 -19.59 -1.03 -6.64
C ASP A 157 -19.44 -1.29 -8.13
N SER A 158 -18.33 -1.91 -8.49
CA SER A 158 -17.92 -2.10 -9.89
C SER A 158 -18.39 -3.45 -10.40
N ALA A 159 -19.66 -3.77 -10.14
CA ALA A 159 -20.27 -5.06 -10.50
C ALA A 159 -20.18 -5.34 -12.00
N ASP A 160 -20.14 -4.29 -12.83
CA ASP A 160 -20.06 -4.38 -14.30
C ASP A 160 -18.64 -4.60 -14.83
N HIS A 161 -17.59 -4.50 -14.01
CA HIS A 161 -16.23 -4.80 -14.46
C HIS A 161 -16.00 -6.32 -14.49
N PRO A 162 -15.58 -6.91 -15.63
CA PRO A 162 -15.50 -8.36 -15.81
C PRO A 162 -14.42 -9.02 -14.93
N SER A 163 -13.38 -8.28 -14.53
CA SER A 163 -12.29 -8.76 -13.69
C SER A 163 -11.71 -7.63 -12.83
N ALA A 164 -11.30 -7.94 -11.61
CA ALA A 164 -10.50 -7.03 -10.79
C ALA A 164 -9.02 -7.08 -11.16
N ASP A 165 -8.37 -5.93 -11.11
CA ASP A 165 -6.93 -5.76 -11.31
C ASP A 165 -6.14 -6.39 -10.15
N VAL A 166 -6.65 -6.20 -8.92
CA VAL A 166 -5.98 -6.60 -7.68
C VAL A 166 -6.97 -7.20 -6.70
N SER A 167 -6.56 -8.19 -5.91
CA SER A 167 -7.29 -8.56 -4.69
C SER A 167 -6.63 -8.02 -3.43
N LEU A 168 -7.42 -7.52 -2.48
CA LEU A 168 -6.98 -7.06 -1.16
C LEU A 168 -7.64 -7.90 -0.06
N SER A 169 -6.85 -8.37 0.90
CA SER A 169 -7.37 -9.02 2.11
C SER A 169 -6.68 -8.52 3.38
N TYR A 170 -7.47 -8.33 4.43
CA TYR A 170 -7.03 -7.92 5.76
C TYR A 170 -7.58 -8.90 6.82
N GLY A 171 -6.81 -9.20 7.86
CA GLY A 171 -7.36 -9.83 9.08
C GLY A 171 -7.49 -11.36 9.07
N GLY A 172 -6.63 -12.07 8.34
CA GLY A 172 -6.48 -13.52 8.50
C GLY A 172 -7.54 -14.35 7.76
N GLY A 173 -7.30 -14.53 6.47
CA GLY A 173 -7.76 -15.70 5.72
C GLY A 173 -6.52 -16.35 5.13
N SER A 174 -6.31 -17.64 5.39
CA SER A 174 -5.28 -18.40 4.69
C SER A 174 -5.69 -18.50 3.22
N ALA A 175 -5.22 -17.57 2.40
CA ALA A 175 -5.39 -17.64 0.96
C ALA A 175 -4.39 -18.67 0.39
N THR A 176 -4.56 -19.93 0.82
CA THR A 176 -4.09 -21.09 0.05
C THR A 176 -4.92 -21.29 -1.22
N ALA A 177 -6.09 -20.63 -1.29
CA ALA A 177 -6.83 -20.48 -2.53
C ALA A 177 -5.97 -19.68 -3.52
N ARG A 178 -5.64 -20.34 -4.64
CA ARG A 178 -5.04 -19.72 -5.84
C ARG A 178 -5.83 -18.46 -6.15
N SER A 179 -5.24 -17.30 -5.87
CA SER A 179 -5.85 -16.03 -6.25
C SER A 179 -5.97 -16.04 -7.78
N PRO A 180 -7.19 -15.89 -8.36
CA PRO A 180 -7.33 -15.75 -9.80
C PRO A 180 -6.74 -14.43 -10.30
N HIS A 181 -6.38 -13.52 -9.38
CA HIS A 181 -5.84 -12.21 -9.68
C HIS A 181 -4.36 -12.28 -10.00
N ALA A 182 -3.96 -11.48 -11.00
CA ALA A 182 -2.56 -11.34 -11.37
C ALA A 182 -1.73 -10.67 -10.28
N LEU A 183 -2.35 -9.90 -9.39
CA LEU A 183 -1.74 -9.27 -8.23
C LEU A 183 -2.68 -9.40 -7.01
N ALA A 184 -2.13 -9.80 -5.87
CA ALA A 184 -2.85 -9.94 -4.61
C ALA A 184 -2.05 -9.35 -3.45
N VAL A 185 -2.72 -8.51 -2.65
CA VAL A 185 -2.16 -7.85 -1.47
C VAL A 185 -2.83 -8.41 -0.23
N GLN A 186 -2.02 -8.91 0.70
CA GLN A 186 -2.51 -9.56 1.92
C GLN A 186 -1.83 -8.94 3.12
N VAL A 187 -2.64 -8.47 4.07
CA VAL A 187 -2.19 -7.91 5.34
C VAL A 187 -2.70 -8.83 6.44
N GLN A 188 -1.78 -9.46 7.17
CA GLN A 188 -2.09 -10.46 8.18
C GLN A 188 -1.40 -10.09 9.49
N GLY A 189 -2.09 -10.21 10.62
CA GLY A 189 -1.45 -10.12 11.93
C GLY A 189 -0.51 -11.31 12.12
N GLU A 190 0.77 -11.04 12.36
CA GLU A 190 1.77 -12.06 12.71
C GLU A 190 1.84 -12.26 14.23
N THR A 191 1.68 -11.16 14.97
CA THR A 191 1.50 -11.14 16.43
C THR A 191 0.38 -10.18 16.80
N GLU A 192 0.13 -9.98 18.10
CA GLU A 192 -0.82 -8.97 18.58
C GLU A 192 -0.44 -7.53 18.14
N ALA A 193 0.84 -7.28 17.86
CA ALA A 193 1.33 -5.94 17.54
C ALA A 193 1.95 -5.81 16.13
N THR A 194 2.33 -6.90 15.46
CA THR A 194 3.01 -6.84 14.17
C THR A 194 2.16 -7.43 13.05
N MET A 195 2.31 -6.87 11.85
CA MET A 195 1.65 -7.37 10.65
C MET A 195 2.66 -7.78 9.59
N CYS A 196 2.29 -8.78 8.80
CA CYS A 196 2.98 -9.17 7.58
C CYS A 196 2.18 -8.67 6.36
N LEU A 197 2.87 -7.97 5.46
CA LEU A 197 2.37 -7.57 4.15
C LEU A 197 2.94 -8.51 3.10
N GLN A 198 2.08 -9.21 2.36
CA GLN A 198 2.47 -10.08 1.26
C GLN A 198 1.85 -9.62 -0.05
N TRP A 199 2.70 -9.51 -1.06
CA TRP A 199 2.35 -9.27 -2.45
C TRP A 199 2.57 -10.57 -3.22
N ARG A 200 1.50 -11.19 -3.70
CA ARG A 200 1.56 -12.40 -4.53
C ARG A 200 1.19 -12.02 -5.95
N PHE A 201 1.96 -12.45 -6.95
CA PHE A 201 1.76 -12.00 -8.32
C PHE A 201 2.13 -13.05 -9.36
N ASP A 202 1.48 -12.96 -10.52
CA ASP A 202 1.85 -13.69 -11.74
C ASP A 202 3.12 -13.07 -12.33
N SER A 203 4.26 -13.75 -12.18
CA SER A 203 5.58 -13.32 -12.68
C SER A 203 5.67 -13.23 -14.20
N ARG A 204 4.66 -13.73 -14.93
CA ARG A 204 4.53 -13.54 -16.38
C ARG A 204 3.87 -12.21 -16.74
N ARG A 205 3.21 -11.55 -15.78
CA ARG A 205 2.51 -10.25 -15.95
C ARG A 205 3.21 -9.09 -15.26
N PHE A 206 3.94 -9.35 -14.18
CA PHE A 206 4.63 -8.33 -13.42
C PHE A 206 6.10 -8.65 -13.28
N ASP A 207 6.95 -7.65 -13.55
CA ASP A 207 8.34 -7.69 -13.17
C ASP A 207 8.48 -7.63 -11.65
N HIS A 208 9.45 -8.38 -11.13
CA HIS A 208 9.69 -8.41 -9.69
C HIS A 208 10.04 -7.02 -9.13
N GLY A 209 10.77 -6.21 -9.92
CA GLY A 209 11.11 -4.83 -9.56
C GLY A 209 9.87 -3.94 -9.40
N THR A 210 8.88 -4.07 -10.28
CA THR A 210 7.61 -3.33 -10.18
C THR A 210 6.89 -3.66 -8.86
N VAL A 211 6.78 -4.94 -8.53
CA VAL A 211 6.10 -5.38 -7.29
C VAL A 211 6.91 -5.02 -6.04
N GLN A 212 8.24 -5.02 -6.13
CA GLN A 212 9.10 -4.56 -5.04
C GLN A 212 8.89 -3.06 -4.78
N GLU A 213 8.86 -2.22 -5.82
CA GLU A 213 8.59 -0.79 -5.66
C GLU A 213 7.19 -0.54 -5.08
N LEU A 214 6.17 -1.29 -5.53
CA LEU A 214 4.83 -1.22 -4.93
C LEU A 214 4.88 -1.55 -3.43
N ALA A 215 5.62 -2.60 -3.04
CA ALA A 215 5.74 -3.01 -1.64
C ALA A 215 6.48 -1.97 -0.79
N GLU A 216 7.48 -1.28 -1.35
CA GLU A 216 8.23 -0.21 -0.67
C GLU A 216 7.42 1.08 -0.54
N GLN A 217 6.63 1.44 -1.57
CA GLN A 217 5.79 2.64 -1.55
C GLN A 217 4.54 2.50 -0.68
N PHE A 218 4.01 1.28 -0.52
CA PHE A 218 2.78 1.04 0.23
C PHE A 218 2.77 1.55 1.68
N PRO A 219 3.77 1.23 2.54
CA PRO A 219 3.80 1.78 3.89
C PRO A 219 3.94 3.30 3.91
N LEU A 220 4.64 3.91 2.94
CA LEU A 220 4.77 5.36 2.83
C LEU A 220 3.43 6.03 2.47
N ALA A 221 2.68 5.41 1.56
CA ALA A 221 1.34 5.84 1.21
C ALA A 221 0.36 5.67 2.38
N LEU A 222 0.51 4.59 3.16
CA LEU A 222 -0.30 4.36 4.34
C LEU A 222 -0.09 5.46 5.40
N ILE A 223 1.18 5.80 5.68
CA ILE A 223 1.52 6.91 6.60
C ILE A 223 0.90 8.23 6.11
N GLU A 224 0.96 8.54 4.81
CA GLU A 224 0.32 9.73 4.25
C GLU A 224 -1.20 9.75 4.48
N VAL A 225 -1.86 8.60 4.32
CA VAL A 225 -3.31 8.46 4.55
C VAL A 225 -3.66 8.59 6.04
N THR A 226 -2.83 8.07 6.95
CA THR A 226 -3.13 8.04 8.39
C THR A 226 -2.68 9.29 9.14
N SER A 227 -1.79 10.11 8.56
CA SER A 227 -1.24 11.33 9.21
C SER A 227 -2.10 12.58 9.00
N GLY A 228 -3.30 12.44 8.40
CA GLY A 228 -4.20 13.53 8.03
C GLY A 228 -5.08 14.05 9.17
#